data_AF-A0A1H3JWM4-F1
#
_entry.id   AF-A0A1H3JWM4-F1
#
_cell.length_a   1.000
_cell.length_b   1.000
_cell.length_c   1.000
_cell.angle_alpha   90.00
_cell.angle_beta   90.00
_cell.angle_gamma   90.00
#
_symmetry.space_group_name_H-M   'P 1'
#
loop_
_entity.id
_entity.type
_entity.pdbx_description
1 polymer ?
#
loop_
_entity_poly.entity_id
_entity_poly.type
_entity_poly.pdbx_seq_one_letter_code
_entity_poly.pdbx_strand_id
1 'polypeptide(L)'
;MPHAARIRAEADIATMAVGLIVDARQAEAVVDQGFADLVAVAREAQDDPNFAARAARELTGSHDVFPVQAGPRLAARDRLLTTLGPWTGPDPVQVQGQASGVRP
;
A
#
# COMPACT_ATOMS: atom_id res chain seq x y z
N MET A 1 -8.03 -4.05 17.33
CA MET A 1 -7.32 -5.35 17.34
C MET A 1 -7.17 -5.88 18.77
N PRO A 2 -8.25 -6.33 19.43
CA PRO A 2 -8.19 -6.62 20.87
C PRO A 2 -7.42 -7.91 21.22
N HIS A 3 -7.47 -8.93 20.36
CA HIS A 3 -6.93 -10.24 20.71
C HIS A 3 -5.40 -10.31 20.68
N ALA A 4 -4.76 -9.82 19.60
CA ALA A 4 -3.29 -9.82 19.48
C ALA A 4 -2.64 -8.97 20.59
N ALA A 5 -3.19 -7.79 20.86
CA ALA A 5 -2.70 -6.89 21.91
C ALA A 5 -2.80 -7.53 23.30
N ARG A 6 -3.95 -8.16 23.61
CA ARG A 6 -4.14 -8.84 24.88
C ARG A 6 -3.18 -10.01 25.07
N ILE A 7 -3.02 -10.86 24.04
CA ILE A 7 -2.09 -12.00 24.12
C ILE A 7 -0.65 -11.50 24.32
N ARG A 8 -0.24 -10.45 23.59
CA ARG A 8 1.09 -9.86 23.76
C ARG A 8 1.33 -9.37 25.18
N ALA A 9 0.37 -8.64 25.74
CA ALA A 9 0.47 -8.06 27.07
C ALA A 9 0.42 -9.10 28.21
N GLU A 10 -0.37 -10.17 28.05
CA GLU A 10 -0.61 -11.15 29.11
C GLU A 10 0.33 -12.36 29.06
N ALA A 11 0.77 -12.77 27.87
CA ALA A 11 1.56 -14.00 27.69
C ALA A 11 3.04 -13.76 27.39
N ASP A 12 3.46 -12.50 27.17
CA ASP A 12 4.85 -12.11 26.87
C ASP A 12 5.48 -12.91 25.72
N ILE A 13 4.68 -13.13 24.67
CA ILE A 13 5.10 -13.78 23.42
C ILE A 13 4.90 -12.84 22.25
N ALA A 14 5.74 -13.00 21.22
CA ALA A 14 5.60 -12.23 19.98
C ALA A 14 4.25 -12.53 19.31
N THR A 15 3.54 -11.48 18.86
CA THR A 15 2.24 -11.62 18.22
C THR A 15 2.20 -10.96 16.84
N MET A 16 1.26 -11.42 16.01
CA MET A 16 0.97 -10.85 14.71
C MET A 16 -0.51 -10.48 14.64
N ALA A 17 -0.81 -9.21 14.33
CA ALA A 17 -2.18 -8.77 14.11
C ALA A 17 -2.65 -9.12 12.70
N VAL A 18 -3.90 -9.52 12.55
CA VAL A 18 -4.52 -9.84 11.25
C VAL A 18 -5.97 -9.38 11.23
N GLY A 19 -6.48 -9.07 10.03
CA GLY A 19 -7.88 -8.79 9.77
C GLY A 19 -8.14 -7.34 9.38
N LEU A 20 -8.65 -7.12 8.16
CA LEU A 20 -9.02 -5.79 7.62
C LEU A 20 -7.92 -4.73 7.79
N ILE A 21 -6.66 -5.13 7.57
CA ILE A 21 -5.55 -4.19 7.39
C ILE A 21 -5.44 -3.90 5.90
N VAL A 22 -5.79 -2.67 5.52
CA VAL A 22 -5.78 -2.21 4.12
C VAL A 22 -5.06 -0.86 3.96
N ASP A 23 -4.66 -0.25 5.08
CA ASP A 23 -4.09 1.09 5.14
C ASP A 23 -2.71 1.08 5.81
N ALA A 24 -1.81 1.92 5.31
CA ALA A 24 -0.43 2.00 5.79
C ALA A 24 -0.35 2.53 7.23
N ARG A 25 -1.13 3.56 7.56
CA ARG A 25 -1.15 4.17 8.90
C ARG A 25 -1.79 3.25 9.92
N GLN A 26 -2.80 2.49 9.52
CA GLN A 26 -3.39 1.44 10.35
C GLN A 26 -2.35 0.36 10.68
N ALA A 27 -1.57 -0.09 9.71
CA ALA A 27 -0.50 -1.07 9.93
C ALA A 27 0.61 -0.50 10.85
N GLU A 28 1.06 0.73 10.60
CA GLU A 28 2.06 1.42 11.43
C GLU A 28 1.61 1.54 12.88
N ALA A 29 0.37 2.00 13.10
CA ALA A 29 -0.18 2.17 14.44
C ALA A 29 -0.24 0.86 15.24
N VAL A 30 -0.40 -0.29 14.59
CA VAL A 30 -0.38 -1.60 15.29
C VAL A 30 0.98 -1.88 15.91
N VAL A 31 2.06 -1.59 15.18
CA VAL A 31 3.43 -1.86 15.62
C VAL A 31 3.90 -0.76 16.57
N ASP A 32 3.72 0.50 16.20
CA ASP A 32 4.14 1.67 16.99
C ASP A 32 3.49 1.71 18.38
N GLN A 33 2.20 1.35 18.47
CA GLN A 33 1.48 1.27 19.75
C GLN A 33 1.71 -0.05 20.50
N GLY A 34 2.51 -0.97 19.95
CA GLY A 34 2.83 -2.24 20.58
C GLY A 34 1.65 -3.21 20.68
N PHE A 35 0.63 -3.09 19.82
CA PHE A 35 -0.49 -4.02 19.78
C PHE A 35 -0.11 -5.38 19.19
N ALA A 36 0.90 -5.42 18.32
CA ALA A 36 1.53 -6.64 17.84
C ALA A 36 2.94 -6.33 17.33
N ASP A 37 3.79 -7.35 17.24
CA ASP A 37 5.15 -7.20 16.72
C ASP A 37 5.18 -7.27 15.18
N LEU A 38 4.14 -7.86 14.58
CA LEU A 38 3.98 -7.98 13.13
C LEU A 38 2.54 -7.72 12.69
N VAL A 39 2.37 -7.40 11.40
CA VAL A 39 1.08 -7.20 10.75
C VAL A 39 0.96 -8.17 9.57
N ALA A 40 -0.08 -9.00 9.58
CA ALA A 40 -0.42 -9.90 8.48
C ALA A 40 -1.43 -9.24 7.54
N VAL A 41 -1.10 -9.31 6.25
CA VAL A 41 -1.91 -8.78 5.14
C VAL A 41 -2.24 -9.94 4.20
N ALA A 42 -3.52 -10.08 3.84
CA ALA A 42 -4.00 -11.20 3.02
C ALA A 42 -4.65 -10.72 1.72
N ARG A 43 -5.95 -10.39 1.75
CA ARG A 43 -6.71 -9.96 0.56
C ARG A 43 -6.16 -8.69 -0.07
N GLU A 44 -5.71 -7.75 0.75
CA GLU A 44 -5.08 -6.53 0.25
C GLU A 44 -3.78 -6.82 -0.53
N ALA A 45 -2.99 -7.83 -0.13
CA ALA A 45 -1.81 -8.23 -0.88
C ALA A 45 -2.15 -8.99 -2.18
N GLN A 46 -3.38 -9.53 -2.30
CA GLN A 46 -3.87 -10.12 -3.54
C GLN A 46 -4.34 -9.06 -4.53
N ASP A 47 -5.01 -8.01 -4.03
CA ASP A 47 -5.47 -6.87 -4.84
C ASP A 47 -4.29 -5.96 -5.25
N ASP A 48 -3.39 -5.68 -4.31
CA ASP A 48 -2.14 -4.93 -4.51
C ASP A 48 -0.92 -5.75 -4.04
N PRO A 49 -0.26 -6.47 -4.96
CA PRO A 49 0.95 -7.23 -4.66
C PRO A 49 2.12 -6.39 -4.12
N ASN A 50 2.10 -5.07 -4.35
CA ASN A 50 3.12 -4.14 -3.85
C ASN A 50 2.66 -3.41 -2.58
N PHE A 51 1.61 -3.88 -1.89
CA PHE A 51 1.06 -3.23 -0.69
C PHE A 51 2.15 -2.75 0.27
N ALA A 52 3.10 -3.62 0.63
CA ALA A 52 4.17 -3.29 1.57
C ALA A 52 5.08 -2.16 1.07
N ALA A 53 5.46 -2.20 -0.22
CA ALA A 53 6.30 -1.17 -0.82
C ALA A 53 5.54 0.17 -0.98
N ARG A 54 4.26 0.11 -1.34
CA ARG A 54 3.37 1.27 -1.39
C ARG A 54 3.19 1.87 0.00
N ALA A 55 2.92 1.05 1.03
CA ALA A 55 2.72 1.48 2.40
C ALA A 55 3.98 2.17 2.96
N ALA A 56 5.15 1.56 2.76
CA ALA A 56 6.42 2.18 3.15
C ALA A 56 6.65 3.53 2.46
N ARG A 57 6.32 3.64 1.16
CA ARG A 57 6.39 4.92 0.44
C ARG A 57 5.40 5.94 0.99
N GLU A 58 4.18 5.53 1.35
CA GLU A 58 3.19 6.43 1.94
C GLU A 58 3.65 7.00 3.29
N LEU A 59 4.30 6.17 4.10
CA LEU A 59 4.80 6.55 5.43
C LEU A 59 6.08 7.40 5.37
N THR A 60 6.97 7.13 4.40
CA THR A 60 8.33 7.71 4.37
C THR A 60 8.57 8.70 3.22
N GLY A 61 7.75 8.66 2.17
CA GLY A 61 8.00 9.34 0.89
C GLY A 61 9.11 8.72 0.05
N SER A 62 9.75 7.63 0.50
CA SER A 62 10.90 7.02 -0.17
C SER A 62 10.50 5.83 -1.06
N HIS A 63 11.34 5.56 -2.07
CA HIS A 63 11.26 4.38 -2.94
C HIS A 63 12.34 3.33 -2.63
N ASP A 64 13.09 3.48 -1.54
CA ASP A 64 14.27 2.64 -1.25
C ASP A 64 13.93 1.16 -1.00
N VAL A 65 12.69 0.88 -0.57
CA VAL A 65 12.22 -0.51 -0.35
C VAL A 65 11.89 -1.25 -1.65
N PHE A 66 11.80 -0.54 -2.78
CA PHE A 66 11.57 -1.18 -4.07
C PHE A 66 12.84 -1.88 -4.56
N PRO A 67 12.72 -2.90 -5.43
CA PRO A 67 13.87 -3.52 -6.07
C PRO A 67 14.77 -2.48 -6.75
N VAL A 68 16.09 -2.72 -6.76
CA VAL A 68 17.11 -1.81 -7.31
C VAL A 68 16.84 -1.41 -8.75
N GLN A 69 16.16 -2.28 -9.51
CA GLN A 69 15.78 -2.04 -10.89
C GLN A 69 14.66 -1.01 -11.02
N ALA A 70 13.82 -0.81 -9.99
CA ALA A 70 12.61 0.01 -10.01
C ALA A 70 12.74 1.29 -9.16
N GLY A 71 13.27 1.21 -7.94
CA GLY A 71 13.29 2.30 -6.96
C GLY A 71 13.86 3.62 -7.51
N PRO A 72 15.10 3.65 -8.03
CA PRO A 72 15.70 4.88 -8.58
C PRO A 72 14.90 5.51 -9.71
N ARG A 73 14.29 4.69 -10.58
CA ARG A 73 13.47 5.18 -11.69
C ARG A 73 12.17 5.80 -11.19
N LEU A 74 11.51 5.17 -10.23
CA LEU A 74 10.27 5.70 -9.64
C LEU A 74 10.54 7.04 -8.92
N ALA A 75 11.63 7.13 -8.15
CA ALA A 75 12.04 8.39 -7.51
C ALA A 75 12.40 9.49 -8.53
N ALA A 76 13.06 9.15 -9.65
CA ALA A 76 13.33 10.12 -10.72
C ALA A 76 12.05 10.57 -11.42
N ARG A 77 11.13 9.63 -11.69
CA ARG A 77 9.82 9.90 -12.31
C ARG A 77 8.98 10.83 -11.43
N ASP A 78 8.91 10.60 -10.13
CA ASP A 78 8.09 11.43 -9.24
C ASP A 78 8.59 12.88 -9.21
N ARG A 79 9.92 13.08 -9.14
CA ARG A 79 10.53 14.43 -9.27
C ARG A 79 10.19 15.11 -10.60
N LEU A 80 10.22 14.35 -11.69
CA LEU A 80 9.85 14.86 -13.01
C LEU A 80 8.37 15.27 -13.04
N LEU A 81 7.47 14.43 -12.52
CA LEU A 81 6.03 14.73 -12.49
C LEU A 81 5.70 15.95 -11.64
N THR A 82 6.38 16.14 -10.49
CA THR A 82 6.25 17.37 -9.70
C THR A 82 6.65 18.61 -10.50
N THR A 83 7.67 18.50 -11.35
CA THR A 83 8.15 19.60 -12.21
C THR A 83 7.17 19.91 -13.35
N LEU A 84 6.61 18.88 -13.97
CA LEU A 84 5.70 19.01 -15.11
C LEU A 84 4.30 19.51 -14.69
N GLY A 85 3.90 19.27 -13.45
CA GLY A 85 2.57 19.63 -12.96
C GLY A 85 1.46 18.71 -13.50
N PRO A 86 0.18 19.04 -13.25
CA PRO A 86 -0.94 18.27 -13.76
C PRO A 86 -0.97 18.30 -15.29
N TRP A 87 -1.53 17.25 -15.90
CA TRP A 87 -1.74 17.22 -17.33
C TRP A 87 -2.64 18.39 -17.78
N THR A 88 -2.18 19.18 -18.76
CA THR A 88 -2.91 20.31 -19.34
C THR A 88 -3.18 20.16 -20.84
N GLY A 89 -3.00 18.96 -21.41
CA GLY A 89 -3.28 18.71 -22.82
C GLY A 89 -4.78 18.56 -23.12
N PRO A 90 -5.17 18.33 -24.39
CA PRO A 90 -6.57 18.16 -24.77
C PRO A 90 -7.24 17.03 -23.97
N ASP A 91 -8.57 17.09 -23.86
CA ASP A 91 -9.39 16.08 -23.16
C ASP A 91 -8.90 14.67 -23.53
N PRO A 92 -8.75 13.76 -22.54
CA PRO A 92 -8.29 12.41 -22.81
C PRO A 92 -9.20 11.79 -23.87
N VAL A 93 -8.58 11.12 -24.85
CA VAL A 93 -9.27 10.44 -25.95
C VAL A 93 -10.35 9.56 -25.33
N GLN A 94 -11.61 9.98 -25.52
CA GLN A 94 -12.76 9.21 -25.08
C GLN A 94 -12.77 7.93 -25.91
N VAL A 95 -12.43 6.80 -25.30
CA VAL A 95 -12.61 5.50 -25.94
C VAL A 95 -14.11 5.29 -26.02
N GLN A 96 -14.70 5.52 -27.20
CA GLN A 96 -16.12 5.27 -27.44
C GLN A 96 -16.41 3.81 -27.04
N GLY A 97 -17.22 3.64 -26.00
CA GLY A 97 -17.61 2.35 -25.48
C GLY A 97 -18.15 1.48 -26.61
N GLN A 98 -17.40 0.43 -26.96
CA GLN A 98 -17.99 -0.70 -27.67
C GLN A 98 -19.04 -1.27 -26.72
N ALA A 99 -20.30 -0.95 -27.00
CA ALA A 99 -21.44 -1.52 -26.32
C ALA A 99 -21.24 -3.04 -26.30
N SER A 100 -21.13 -3.57 -25.08
CA SER A 100 -21.12 -4.99 -24.79
C SER A 100 -22.33 -5.63 -25.47
N GLY A 101 -22.09 -6.23 -26.63
CA GLY A 101 -22.98 -7.21 -27.22
C GLY A 101 -23.05 -8.39 -26.26
N VAL A 102 -24.07 -8.40 -25.42
CA VAL A 102 -24.59 -9.58 -24.74
C VAL A 102 -24.63 -10.72 -25.75
N ARG A 103 -23.91 -11.82 -25.48
CA ARG A 103 -24.13 -13.14 -26.07
C ARG A 103 -23.65 -14.24 -25.11
N PRO A 104 -24.26 -15.43 -25.19
CA PRO A 104 -25.09 -16.04 -24.16
C PRO A 104 -24.35 -16.81 -23.07
#